data_AF-A0AAV5H2D9-F1
#
_entry.id   AF-A0AAV5H2D9-F1
#
_cell.length_a   1.000
_cell.length_b   1.000
_cell.length_c   1.000
_cell.angle_alpha   90.00
_cell.angle_beta   90.00
_cell.angle_gamma   90.00
#
_symmetry.space_group_name_H-M   'P 1'
#
loop_
_entity.id
_entity.type
_entity.pdbx_description
1 polymer ?
#
loop_
_entity_poly.entity_id
_entity_poly.type
_entity_poly.pdbx_seq_one_letter_code
_entity_poly.pdbx_strand_id
1 'polypeptide(L)'
;MNIPDFILKYIQNYGLNIYRWEKECYKCKKKTPVYSYYLDYDLADLDELFSLGGPTVGLGDLSYIDDLLSKQISTIQLRYSNTTKSKYMANICEHCGALQGRNYVVDDPHEIIGELWHNRDMGKYLYTNIKIKDITPLKMDIKQLYAQEE
;
A
#
# COMPACT_ATOMS: atom_id res chain seq x y z
N MET A 1 2.02 2.66 -24.88
CA MET A 1 2.43 1.66 -23.87
C MET A 1 1.19 1.32 -23.05
N ASN A 2 0.85 0.04 -22.88
CA ASN A 2 -0.26 -0.34 -22.01
C ASN A 2 0.23 -0.29 -20.55
N ILE A 3 -0.13 0.76 -19.82
CA ILE A 3 0.33 1.02 -18.44
C ILE A 3 -0.01 -0.17 -17.52
N PRO A 4 -1.26 -0.66 -17.46
CA PRO A 4 -1.60 -1.86 -16.71
C PRO A 4 -0.69 -3.08 -16.98
N ASP A 5 -0.42 -3.39 -18.25
CA ASP A 5 0.42 -4.55 -18.60
C ASP A 5 1.88 -4.35 -18.16
N PHE A 6 2.39 -3.12 -18.24
CA PHE A 6 3.72 -2.78 -17.76
C PHE A 6 3.83 -2.98 -16.25
N ILE A 7 2.88 -2.45 -15.48
CA ILE A 7 2.84 -2.58 -14.02
C ILE A 7 2.76 -4.04 -13.60
N LEU A 8 1.89 -4.83 -14.26
CA LEU A 8 1.77 -6.25 -13.98
C LEU A 8 3.10 -7.00 -14.24
N LYS A 9 3.80 -6.70 -15.33
CA LYS A 9 5.12 -7.28 -15.62
C LYS A 9 6.18 -6.83 -14.62
N TYR A 10 6.14 -5.58 -14.18
CA TYR A 10 7.03 -5.08 -13.13
C TYR A 10 6.85 -5.90 -11.85
N ILE A 11 5.62 -6.01 -11.36
CA ILE A 11 5.28 -6.78 -10.16
C ILE A 11 5.71 -8.25 -10.31
N GLN A 12 5.53 -8.85 -11.49
CA GLN A 12 5.95 -10.23 -11.75
C GLN A 12 7.47 -10.42 -11.64
N ASN A 13 8.25 -9.47 -12.18
CA ASN A 13 9.70 -9.58 -12.26
C ASN A 13 10.38 -9.20 -10.93
N TYR A 14 9.91 -8.15 -10.28
CA TYR A 14 10.58 -7.54 -9.12
C TYR A 14 9.88 -7.84 -7.80
N GLY A 15 8.61 -8.26 -7.84
CA GLY A 15 7.76 -8.38 -6.67
C GLY A 15 7.18 -7.02 -6.26
N LEU A 16 6.73 -6.92 -5.02
CA LEU A 16 6.20 -5.70 -4.43
C LEU A 16 6.84 -5.46 -3.07
N ASN A 17 7.33 -4.25 -2.82
CA ASN A 17 7.91 -3.91 -1.53
C ASN A 17 6.82 -3.58 -0.52
N ILE A 18 6.98 -4.14 0.68
CA ILE A 18 6.11 -3.86 1.82
C ILE A 18 6.94 -3.09 2.83
N TYR A 19 6.43 -1.96 3.26
CA TYR A 19 7.05 -1.05 4.21
C TYR A 19 6.37 -1.14 5.57
N ARG A 20 7.13 -0.96 6.65
CA ARG A 20 6.66 -0.96 8.04
C ARG A 20 7.25 0.22 8.78
N TRP A 21 6.41 0.93 9.53
CA TRP A 21 6.83 1.97 10.47
C TRP A 21 5.95 1.98 11.71
N GLU A 22 6.39 2.69 12.74
CA GLU A 22 5.62 2.89 13.97
C GLU A 22 4.81 4.17 13.86
N LYS A 23 3.51 4.09 14.20
CA LYS A 23 2.59 5.22 14.26
C LYS A 23 1.97 5.32 15.66
N GLU A 24 1.67 6.54 16.12
CA GLU A 24 0.88 6.72 17.33
C GLU A 24 -0.60 6.40 17.06
N CYS A 25 -1.17 5.47 17.81
CA CYS A 25 -2.59 5.14 17.69
C CYS A 25 -3.47 6.33 18.09
N TYR A 26 -4.33 6.80 17.18
CA TYR A 26 -5.21 7.95 17.45
C TYR A 26 -6.09 7.78 18.71
N LYS A 27 -6.49 6.53 19.02
CA LYS A 27 -7.38 6.17 20.13
C LYS A 27 -6.65 5.96 21.46
N CYS A 28 -5.67 5.06 21.48
CA CYS A 28 -5.00 4.65 22.74
C CYS A 28 -3.64 5.29 22.98
N LYS A 29 -3.13 6.09 22.02
CA LYS A 29 -1.86 6.83 22.09
C LYS A 29 -0.60 5.99 22.24
N LYS A 30 -0.72 4.65 22.20
CA LYS A 30 0.43 3.76 22.12
C LYS A 30 0.95 3.69 20.69
N LYS A 31 2.26 3.55 20.52
CA LYS A 31 2.87 3.23 19.24
C LYS A 31 2.40 1.85 18.77
N THR A 32 2.09 1.74 17.50
CA THR A 32 1.68 0.50 16.86
C THR A 32 2.32 0.44 15.48
N PRO A 33 2.74 -0.75 15.03
CA PRO A 33 3.22 -0.90 13.68
C PRO A 33 2.08 -0.79 12.69
N VAL A 34 2.36 -0.13 11.58
CA VAL A 34 1.51 -0.09 10.40
C VAL A 34 2.33 -0.50 9.18
N TYR A 35 1.63 -1.05 8.19
CA TYR A 35 2.22 -1.64 6.99
C TYR A 35 1.50 -1.14 5.75
N SER A 36 2.25 -0.89 4.67
CA SER A 36 1.69 -0.64 3.34
C SER A 36 2.71 -0.96 2.25
N TYR A 37 2.22 -1.15 1.03
CA TYR A 37 3.02 -0.94 -0.17
C TYR A 37 2.77 0.48 -0.71
N TYR A 38 3.65 0.96 -1.58
CA TYR A 38 3.51 2.20 -2.32
C TYR A 38 3.96 1.94 -3.75
N LEU A 39 3.03 1.48 -4.59
CA LEU A 39 3.35 1.00 -5.93
C LEU A 39 3.86 2.15 -6.82
N ASP A 40 3.30 3.35 -6.66
CA ASP A 40 3.77 4.58 -7.30
C ASP A 40 5.22 4.89 -6.91
N TYR A 41 5.58 4.75 -5.64
CA TYR A 41 6.96 4.91 -5.17
C TYR A 41 7.90 3.89 -5.83
N ASP A 42 7.52 2.60 -5.81
CA ASP A 42 8.29 1.50 -6.38
C ASP A 42 8.44 1.62 -7.92
N LEU A 43 7.51 2.28 -8.61
CA LEU A 43 7.53 2.46 -10.08
C LEU A 43 8.25 3.73 -10.52
N ALA A 44 8.35 4.74 -9.68
CA ALA A 44 8.89 6.05 -10.05
C ALA A 44 10.38 6.03 -10.46
N ASP A 45 11.14 4.98 -10.09
CA ASP A 45 12.52 4.81 -10.55
C ASP A 45 12.63 4.26 -11.99
N LEU A 46 11.51 3.79 -12.57
CA LEU A 46 11.49 3.18 -13.91
C LEU A 46 11.05 4.13 -15.01
N ASP A 47 10.13 5.05 -14.72
CA ASP A 47 9.60 6.00 -15.69
C ASP A 47 9.10 7.28 -15.01
N GLU A 48 9.43 8.42 -15.60
CA GLU A 48 9.02 9.75 -15.13
C GLU A 48 7.48 9.91 -15.15
N LEU A 49 6.78 9.13 -16.00
CA LEU A 49 5.32 9.05 -16.03
C LEU A 49 4.69 8.69 -14.67
N PHE A 50 5.35 7.81 -13.90
CA PHE A 50 4.88 7.43 -12.56
C PHE A 50 5.25 8.46 -11.48
N SER A 51 6.21 9.33 -11.78
CA SER A 51 6.62 10.43 -10.89
C SER A 51 5.70 11.66 -10.98
N LEU A 52 4.86 11.77 -12.02
CA LEU A 52 4.14 13.00 -12.38
C LEU A 52 2.62 12.98 -12.15
N GLY A 53 2.06 12.00 -11.43
CA GLY A 53 0.65 12.06 -11.00
C GLY A 53 -0.18 10.78 -11.17
N GLY A 54 0.43 9.60 -10.99
CA GLY A 54 -0.34 8.36 -10.81
C GLY A 54 -1.09 8.34 -9.46
N PRO A 55 -2.09 7.45 -9.29
CA PRO A 55 -2.74 7.27 -8.01
C PRO A 55 -1.75 6.73 -6.97
N THR A 56 -1.87 7.20 -5.73
CA THR A 56 -1.20 6.58 -4.57
C THR A 56 -1.82 5.21 -4.34
N VAL A 57 -1.04 4.15 -4.53
CA VAL A 57 -1.53 2.76 -4.46
C VAL A 57 -0.86 2.03 -3.30
N GLY A 58 -1.65 1.66 -2.30
CA GLY A 58 -1.23 1.04 -1.06
C GLY A 58 -2.29 0.15 -0.44
N LEU A 59 -2.09 -0.27 0.81
CA LEU A 59 -2.97 -1.21 1.50
C LEU A 59 -4.45 -0.77 1.41
N GLY A 60 -5.29 -1.64 0.86
CA GLY A 60 -6.69 -1.37 0.56
C GLY A 60 -7.03 -1.33 -0.93
N ASP A 61 -6.05 -1.27 -1.85
CA ASP A 61 -6.28 -1.15 -3.29
C ASP A 61 -6.14 -2.46 -4.07
N LEU A 62 -5.18 -3.30 -3.70
CA LEU A 62 -4.88 -4.57 -4.39
C LEU A 62 -5.37 -5.74 -3.54
N SER A 63 -6.60 -6.16 -3.78
CA SER A 63 -7.34 -7.13 -2.96
C SER A 63 -6.60 -8.45 -2.72
N TYR A 64 -5.92 -8.98 -3.74
CA TYR A 64 -5.12 -10.18 -3.63
C TYR A 64 -3.87 -9.99 -2.74
N ILE A 65 -3.19 -8.85 -2.87
CA ILE A 65 -2.02 -8.53 -2.03
C ILE A 65 -2.45 -8.35 -0.58
N ASP A 66 -3.52 -7.60 -0.36
CA ASP A 66 -4.09 -7.33 0.94
C ASP A 66 -4.46 -8.62 1.69
N ASP A 67 -5.06 -9.60 1.00
CA ASP A 67 -5.36 -10.92 1.54
C ASP A 67 -4.07 -11.69 1.93
N LEU A 68 -3.05 -11.70 1.06
CA LEU A 68 -1.75 -12.31 1.36
C LEU A 68 -1.10 -11.69 2.61
N LEU A 69 -1.14 -10.36 2.73
CA LEU A 69 -0.57 -9.65 3.86
C LEU A 69 -1.34 -9.96 5.15
N SER A 70 -2.68 -10.01 5.10
CA SER A 70 -3.51 -10.32 6.27
C SER A 70 -3.25 -11.72 6.87
N LYS A 71 -2.79 -12.67 6.05
CA LYS A 71 -2.41 -14.02 6.49
C LYS A 71 -1.07 -14.05 7.24
N GLN A 72 -0.20 -13.07 6.98
CA GLN A 72 1.16 -13.00 7.55
C GLN A 72 1.28 -11.97 8.67
N ILE A 73 0.48 -10.91 8.63
CA ILE A 73 0.54 -9.77 9.52
C ILE A 73 -0.81 -9.64 10.23
N SER A 74 -0.86 -10.09 11.49
CA SER A 74 -2.11 -10.16 12.27
C SER A 74 -2.78 -8.80 12.53
N THR A 75 -2.05 -7.69 12.38
CA THR A 75 -2.58 -6.33 12.48
C THR A 75 -3.17 -5.80 11.17
N ILE A 76 -3.11 -6.55 10.08
CA ILE A 76 -3.82 -6.23 8.83
C ILE A 76 -5.10 -7.06 8.80
N GLN A 77 -6.25 -6.39 8.85
CA GLN A 77 -7.54 -7.08 8.90
C GLN A 77 -8.62 -6.32 8.14
N LEU A 78 -9.61 -7.08 7.63
CA LEU A 78 -10.82 -6.50 7.06
C LEU A 78 -11.60 -5.79 8.17
N ARG A 79 -11.87 -4.49 7.98
CA ARG A 79 -12.57 -3.65 8.96
C ARG A 79 -13.58 -2.75 8.29
N TYR A 80 -14.69 -2.52 8.98
CA TYR A 80 -15.67 -1.51 8.58
C TYR A 80 -15.23 -0.14 9.06
N SER A 81 -15.24 0.83 8.17
CA SER A 81 -14.96 2.23 8.46
C SER A 81 -16.27 3.02 8.48
N ASN A 82 -16.55 3.67 9.62
CA ASN A 82 -17.73 4.52 9.75
C ASN A 82 -17.64 5.79 8.89
N THR A 83 -16.43 6.23 8.53
CA THR A 83 -16.18 7.42 7.73
C THR A 83 -16.50 7.18 6.27
N THR A 84 -16.02 6.05 5.72
CA THR A 84 -16.20 5.69 4.30
C THR A 84 -17.43 4.83 4.05
N LYS A 85 -18.10 4.37 5.12
CA LYS A 85 -19.25 3.46 5.10
C LYS A 85 -18.99 2.14 4.35
N SER A 86 -17.73 1.71 4.29
CA SER A 86 -17.29 0.53 3.54
C SER A 86 -16.40 -0.38 4.40
N LYS A 87 -16.21 -1.63 3.95
CA LYS A 87 -15.18 -2.52 4.48
C LYS A 87 -13.98 -2.52 3.55
N TYR A 88 -12.78 -2.42 4.11
CA TYR A 88 -11.52 -2.55 3.37
C TYR A 88 -10.45 -3.18 4.27
N MET A 89 -9.40 -3.70 3.66
CA MET A 89 -8.27 -4.25 4.40
C MET A 89 -7.45 -3.10 4.99
N ALA A 90 -7.18 -3.14 6.29
CA ALA A 90 -6.57 -2.02 6.97
C ALA A 90 -5.71 -2.45 8.15
N ASN A 91 -4.79 -1.57 8.52
CA ASN A 91 -4.05 -1.70 9.76
C ASN A 91 -4.97 -1.47 10.97
N ILE A 92 -4.80 -2.28 12.00
CA ILE A 92 -5.37 -2.08 13.34
C ILE A 92 -4.25 -1.87 14.35
N CYS A 93 -4.56 -1.13 15.41
CA CYS A 93 -3.65 -0.99 16.54
C CYS A 93 -3.48 -2.34 17.25
N GLU A 94 -2.23 -2.77 17.45
CA GLU A 94 -1.93 -4.03 18.15
C GLU A 94 -2.37 -4.01 19.63
N HIS A 95 -2.51 -2.83 20.23
CA HIS A 95 -2.85 -2.66 21.64
C HIS A 95 -4.35 -2.58 21.92
N CYS A 96 -5.11 -1.95 21.02
CA CYS A 96 -6.53 -1.65 21.26
C CYS A 96 -7.47 -2.02 20.11
N GLY A 97 -6.94 -2.57 19.02
CA GLY A 97 -7.70 -2.99 17.84
C GLY A 97 -8.31 -1.86 17.02
N ALA A 98 -8.02 -0.59 17.34
CA ALA A 98 -8.55 0.56 16.62
C ALA A 98 -8.01 0.61 15.19
N LEU A 99 -8.90 0.87 14.23
CA LEU A 99 -8.59 1.03 12.82
C LEU A 99 -7.63 2.21 12.60
N GLN A 100 -6.42 1.98 12.11
CA GLN A 100 -5.46 3.07 11.81
C GLN A 100 -5.77 3.80 10.50
N GLY A 101 -6.63 3.21 9.66
CA GLY A 101 -7.28 3.86 8.52
C GLY A 101 -6.36 4.09 7.33
N ARG A 102 -6.89 3.93 6.11
CA ARG A 102 -6.12 4.16 4.87
C ARG A 102 -5.60 5.60 4.77
N ASN A 103 -6.46 6.58 5.06
CA ASN A 103 -6.11 8.00 4.94
C ASN A 103 -4.82 8.38 5.70
N TYR A 104 -4.56 7.77 6.87
CA TYR A 104 -3.43 8.13 7.73
C TYR A 104 -2.22 7.19 7.57
N VAL A 105 -2.32 6.21 6.68
CA VAL A 105 -1.29 5.20 6.43
C VAL A 105 -0.86 5.18 4.97
N VAL A 106 -1.75 5.46 4.02
CA VAL A 106 -1.44 5.45 2.59
C VAL A 106 -1.50 6.86 2.02
N ASP A 107 -2.63 7.53 2.20
CA ASP A 107 -2.88 8.80 1.53
C ASP A 107 -2.14 9.97 2.19
N ASP A 108 -1.91 9.92 3.51
CA ASP A 108 -1.20 10.95 4.28
C ASP A 108 -0.38 10.34 5.46
N PRO A 109 0.72 9.62 5.15
CA PRO A 109 1.53 8.92 6.15
C PRO A 109 2.56 9.87 6.79
N HIS A 110 2.08 10.77 7.64
CA HIS A 110 2.86 11.82 8.31
C HIS A 110 4.20 11.37 8.90
N GLU A 111 4.30 10.14 9.41
CA GLU A 111 5.52 9.64 10.04
C GLU A 111 6.66 9.35 9.05
N ILE A 112 6.34 9.18 7.76
CA ILE A 112 7.29 8.80 6.70
C ILE A 112 7.18 9.67 5.44
N ILE A 113 6.35 10.72 5.46
CA ILE A 113 6.06 11.55 4.29
C ILE A 113 7.32 12.16 3.67
N GLY A 114 8.30 12.54 4.50
CA GLY A 114 9.57 13.08 4.05
C GLY A 114 10.36 12.07 3.23
N GLU A 115 10.48 10.84 3.71
CA GLU A 115 11.17 9.77 3.02
C GLU A 115 10.41 9.27 1.80
N LEU A 116 9.08 9.19 1.88
CA LEU A 116 8.24 8.67 0.83
C LEU A 116 8.18 9.62 -0.38
N TRP A 117 7.95 10.91 -0.16
CA TRP A 117 7.65 11.86 -1.25
C TRP A 117 8.77 12.87 -1.53
N HIS A 118 9.70 13.12 -0.59
CA HIS A 118 10.71 14.18 -0.77
C HIS A 118 12.11 13.61 -0.94
N ASN A 119 12.59 12.86 0.05
CA ASN A 119 13.96 12.35 0.08
C ASN A 119 14.13 11.06 -0.72
N ARG A 120 13.01 10.40 -1.05
CA ARG A 120 12.97 9.11 -1.74
C ARG A 120 13.80 8.01 -1.04
N ASP A 121 13.79 7.99 0.30
CA ASP A 121 14.63 7.12 1.14
C ASP A 121 13.78 6.16 2.01
N MET A 122 12.92 5.38 1.36
CA MET A 122 12.05 4.40 2.05
C MET A 122 12.78 3.11 2.44
N GLY A 123 14.05 2.94 2.04
CA GLY A 123 14.82 1.71 2.25
C GLY A 123 14.90 1.29 3.72
N LYS A 124 14.99 2.25 4.65
CA LYS A 124 15.00 1.97 6.09
C LYS A 124 13.67 1.46 6.67
N TYR A 125 12.57 1.64 5.93
CA TYR A 125 11.24 1.15 6.30
C TYR A 125 10.89 -0.16 5.57
N LEU A 126 11.76 -0.67 4.69
CA LEU A 126 11.52 -1.91 3.97
C LEU A 126 11.37 -3.08 4.96
N TYR A 127 10.20 -3.68 4.98
CA TYR A 127 9.90 -4.85 5.82
C TYR A 127 10.18 -6.15 5.07
N THR A 128 9.66 -6.26 3.85
CA THR A 128 9.90 -7.42 2.99
C THR A 128 9.57 -7.10 1.53
N ASN A 129 9.99 -7.97 0.62
CA ASN A 129 9.55 -7.97 -0.78
C ASN A 129 8.77 -9.26 -1.03
N ILE A 130 7.52 -9.13 -1.48
CA ILE A 130 6.69 -10.29 -1.82
C ILE A 130 6.85 -10.66 -3.29
N LYS A 131 7.21 -11.92 -3.57
CA LYS A 131 7.31 -12.45 -4.94
C LYS A 131 5.95 -12.94 -5.42
N ILE A 132 5.47 -12.38 -6.53
CA ILE A 132 4.16 -12.69 -7.10
C ILE A 132 4.36 -13.40 -8.44
N LYS A 133 4.27 -14.73 -8.43
CA LYS A 133 4.48 -15.55 -9.64
C LYS A 133 3.29 -15.49 -10.58
N ASP A 134 2.08 -15.57 -10.02
CA ASP A 134 0.82 -15.43 -10.76
C ASP A 134 0.24 -14.04 -10.50
N ILE A 135 0.32 -13.19 -11.52
CA ILE A 135 -0.21 -11.82 -11.54
C ILE A 135 -1.67 -11.76 -12.01
N THR A 136 -2.29 -12.89 -12.38
CA THR A 136 -3.67 -12.93 -12.86
C THR A 136 -4.67 -12.29 -11.88
N PRO A 137 -4.56 -12.51 -10.55
CA PRO A 137 -5.46 -11.86 -9.58
C PRO A 137 -5.36 -10.34 -9.54
N LEU A 138 -4.25 -9.75 -9.98
CA LEU A 138 -4.02 -8.31 -9.94
C LEU A 138 -4.58 -7.58 -11.17
N LYS A 139 -4.92 -8.31 -12.24
CA LYS A 139 -5.30 -7.70 -13.53
C LYS A 139 -6.45 -6.72 -13.41
N MET A 140 -7.48 -7.07 -12.64
CA MET A 140 -8.67 -6.22 -12.51
C MET A 140 -8.37 -4.95 -11.72
N ASP A 141 -7.74 -5.09 -10.56
CA ASP A 141 -7.40 -3.96 -9.67
C ASP A 141 -6.45 -2.98 -10.39
N ILE A 142 -5.38 -3.49 -11.01
CA ILE A 142 -4.43 -2.66 -11.78
C ILE A 142 -5.12 -1.98 -12.97
N LYS A 143 -6.01 -2.68 -13.69
CA LYS A 143 -6.76 -2.06 -14.78
C LYS A 143 -7.70 -0.96 -14.27
N GLN A 144 -8.35 -1.14 -13.12
CA GLN A 144 -9.23 -0.12 -12.55
C GLN A 144 -8.47 1.12 -12.08
N LEU A 145 -7.28 0.93 -11.49
CA LEU A 145 -6.45 2.01 -10.97
C LEU A 145 -5.74 2.81 -12.07
N TYR A 146 -5.36 2.17 -13.18
CA TYR A 146 -4.49 2.76 -14.21
C TYR A 146 -5.09 2.74 -15.63
N ALA A 147 -6.38 2.43 -15.79
CA ALA A 147 -7.05 2.70 -17.06
C ALA A 147 -7.10 4.21 -17.28
N GLN A 148 -6.55 4.67 -18.39
CA GLN A 148 -6.82 6.03 -18.86
C GLN A 148 -8.30 6.08 -19.27
N GLU A 149 -9.03 7.11 -18.85
CA GLU A 149 -10.29 7.46 -19.52
C GLU A 149 -9.93 7.75 -20.99
N GLU A 150 -10.48 6.97 -21.91
CA GLU A 150 -10.37 7.23 -23.36
C GLU A 150 -11.08 8.53 -23.75
#